data_AF-A0A7U9MQ21-F1
#
_entry.id   AF-A0A7U9MQ21-F1
#
_cell.length_a   1.000
_cell.length_b   1.000
_cell.length_c   1.000
_cell.angle_alpha   90.00
_cell.angle_beta   90.00
_cell.angle_gamma   90.00
#
_symmetry.space_group_name_H-M   'P 1'
#
loop_
_entity.id
_entity.type
_entity.pdbx_description
1 polymer ?
#
loop_
_entity_poly.entity_id
_entity_poly.type
_entity_poly.pdbx_seq_one_letter_code
_entity_poly.pdbx_strand_id
1 'polypeptide(L)'
;MGTAHHKQVAQKWLAEFQINAAMEDIILTSGTQNALAIALLSLFRAGDKIATDTYTYSNFITLAKQLNIQLIPIEADGQGMLPDALEKQRKLHEIKGIYLMPSCTNPTGITMPSERRKAISQIISSQDMVLIEDDTYGFIADDKIPPMATMIPAHTIYLHGISKSLSAGLRIAYLVFPHRFQKTFLNTANNINLKIPLLNAEIASELIAGGAAREIIDKKCMLSEERGRLYTRYFPEQPPTNPYSFFRWLPLPAGCNGYNFEVQAKNHGVKVLCSDRFAVGNTAQFAAIRLATCSPRTMADLENGLQIIQTLIKENQTVIQREEFII
;
A
#
# COMPACT_ATOMS: atom_id res chain seq x y z
N MET A 1 -12.50 20.00 5.40
CA MET A 1 -11.76 18.81 5.89
C MET A 1 -12.47 18.18 7.10
N GLY A 2 -13.73 17.75 6.95
CA GLY A 2 -14.60 17.28 8.05
C GLY A 2 -15.22 18.40 8.90
N THR A 3 -16.36 18.11 9.56
CA THR A 3 -16.91 18.91 10.67
C THR A 3 -16.21 18.52 11.98
N ALA A 4 -16.47 19.22 13.09
CA ALA A 4 -15.97 18.80 14.39
C ALA A 4 -16.44 17.39 14.76
N HIS A 5 -17.71 17.07 14.48
CA HIS A 5 -18.27 15.72 14.65
C HIS A 5 -17.50 14.66 13.86
N HIS A 6 -17.27 14.88 12.55
CA HIS A 6 -16.52 13.93 11.73
C HIS A 6 -15.09 13.71 12.23
N LYS A 7 -14.43 14.76 12.72
CA LYS A 7 -13.08 14.68 13.29
C LYS A 7 -13.06 13.91 14.62
N GLN A 8 -14.09 14.07 15.44
CA GLN A 8 -14.22 13.31 16.69
C GLN A 8 -14.41 11.81 16.41
N VAL A 9 -15.24 11.45 15.43
CA VAL A 9 -15.41 10.05 15.02
C VAL A 9 -14.11 9.50 14.41
N ALA A 10 -13.44 10.29 13.56
CA ALA A 10 -12.13 9.91 13.02
C ALA A 10 -11.07 9.69 14.11
N GLN A 11 -11.03 10.53 15.14
CA GLN A 11 -10.11 10.39 16.26
C GLN A 11 -10.34 9.06 17.00
N LYS A 12 -11.60 8.72 17.30
CA LYS A 12 -11.94 7.44 17.93
C LYS A 12 -11.57 6.25 17.05
N TRP A 13 -11.88 6.33 15.75
CA TRP A 13 -11.51 5.31 14.77
C TRP A 13 -10.01 5.07 14.71
N LEU A 14 -9.22 6.14 14.61
CA LEU A 14 -7.76 6.07 14.54
C LEU A 14 -7.14 5.49 15.81
N ALA A 15 -7.74 5.72 16.98
CA ALA A 15 -7.29 5.15 18.25
C ALA A 15 -7.40 3.61 18.26
N GLU A 16 -8.36 3.01 17.53
CA GLU A 16 -8.43 1.55 17.35
C GLU A 16 -7.19 0.99 16.63
N PHE A 17 -6.55 1.80 15.79
CA PHE A 17 -5.29 1.48 15.11
C PHE A 17 -4.07 2.05 15.84
N GLN A 18 -4.22 2.37 17.14
CA GLN A 18 -3.18 2.89 18.02
C GLN A 18 -2.65 4.29 17.63
N ILE A 19 -3.37 5.00 16.76
CA ILE A 19 -3.02 6.36 16.34
C ILE A 19 -3.76 7.37 17.20
N ASN A 20 -3.04 7.92 18.17
CA ASN A 20 -3.52 8.99 19.05
C ASN A 20 -3.18 10.35 18.44
N ALA A 21 -4.16 11.03 17.84
CA ALA A 21 -3.99 12.34 17.23
C ALA A 21 -5.02 13.35 17.75
N ALA A 22 -4.61 14.62 17.87
CA ALA A 22 -5.55 15.71 18.16
C ALA A 22 -6.44 15.99 16.94
N MET A 23 -7.71 16.38 17.17
CA MET A 23 -8.66 16.65 16.07
C MET A 23 -8.18 17.73 15.09
N GLU A 24 -7.40 18.69 15.58
CA GLU A 24 -6.79 19.77 14.79
C GLU A 24 -5.69 19.27 13.84
N ASP A 25 -5.07 18.14 14.17
CA ASP A 25 -4.02 17.49 13.38
C ASP A 25 -4.56 16.36 12.48
N ILE A 26 -5.89 16.22 12.44
CA ILE A 26 -6.60 15.28 11.56
C ILE A 26 -7.28 16.05 10.42
N ILE A 27 -7.04 15.61 9.20
CA ILE A 27 -7.74 16.04 7.99
C ILE A 27 -8.49 14.85 7.39
N LEU A 28 -9.80 14.99 7.20
CA LEU A 28 -10.54 14.11 6.30
C LEU A 28 -10.31 14.56 4.85
N THR A 29 -9.97 13.60 4.01
CA THR A 29 -9.63 13.79 2.58
C THR A 29 -10.57 12.99 1.69
N SER A 30 -10.57 13.30 0.38
CA SER A 30 -11.36 12.59 -0.63
C SER A 30 -10.70 11.24 -1.02
N GLY A 31 -10.33 10.45 0.00
CA GLY A 31 -9.63 9.16 -0.02
C GLY A 31 -8.10 9.25 -0.15
N THR A 32 -7.41 8.10 -0.03
CA THR A 32 -5.95 8.03 0.14
C THR A 32 -5.16 8.76 -0.96
N GLN A 33 -5.55 8.64 -2.23
CA GLN A 33 -4.85 9.35 -3.32
C GLN A 33 -4.87 10.88 -3.15
N ASN A 34 -5.97 11.43 -2.64
CA ASN A 34 -6.08 12.86 -2.35
C ASN A 34 -5.23 13.23 -1.13
N ALA A 35 -5.17 12.37 -0.10
CA ALA A 35 -4.27 12.55 1.04
C ALA A 35 -2.79 12.52 0.63
N LEU A 36 -2.39 11.60 -0.25
CA LEU A 36 -1.02 11.55 -0.80
C LEU A 36 -0.69 12.82 -1.57
N ALA A 37 -1.61 13.32 -2.41
CA ALA A 37 -1.41 14.58 -3.12
C ALA A 37 -1.23 15.77 -2.16
N ILE A 38 -2.05 15.86 -1.11
CA ILE A 38 -1.90 16.87 -0.07
C ILE A 38 -0.53 16.75 0.61
N ALA A 39 -0.13 15.55 1.04
CA ALA A 39 1.15 15.33 1.72
C ALA A 39 2.34 15.74 0.86
N LEU A 40 2.34 15.35 -0.42
CA LEU A 40 3.41 15.71 -1.36
C LEU A 40 3.43 17.22 -1.62
N LEU A 41 2.28 17.85 -1.88
CA LEU A 41 2.19 19.30 -2.14
C LEU A 41 2.46 20.16 -0.89
N SER A 42 2.28 19.61 0.31
CA SER A 42 2.57 20.31 1.56
C SER A 42 4.06 20.34 1.88
N LEU A 43 4.78 19.24 1.66
CA LEU A 43 6.13 19.08 2.19
C LEU A 43 7.21 18.92 1.12
N PHE A 44 6.86 18.57 -0.11
CA PHE A 44 7.82 18.25 -1.17
C PHE A 44 7.73 19.25 -2.33
N ARG A 45 8.83 19.34 -3.08
CA ARG A 45 9.00 20.18 -4.27
C ARG A 45 9.54 19.33 -5.42
N ALA A 46 9.42 19.86 -6.64
CA ALA A 46 10.07 19.27 -7.79
C ALA A 46 11.58 19.11 -7.54
N GLY A 47 12.13 17.93 -7.83
CA GLY A 47 13.52 17.56 -7.58
C GLY A 47 13.79 16.90 -6.22
N ASP A 48 12.87 17.03 -5.25
CA ASP A 48 13.00 16.33 -3.97
C ASP A 48 12.99 14.80 -4.19
N LYS A 49 13.69 14.09 -3.31
CA LYS A 49 13.83 12.63 -3.38
C LYS A 49 13.06 11.95 -2.25
N ILE A 50 12.30 10.92 -2.60
CA ILE A 50 11.58 10.06 -1.66
C ILE A 50 12.06 8.62 -1.80
N ALA A 51 12.51 8.01 -0.71
CA ALA A 51 12.81 6.59 -0.66
C ALA A 51 11.52 5.75 -0.67
N THR A 52 11.53 4.62 -1.38
CA THR A 52 10.42 3.66 -1.42
C THR A 52 10.95 2.23 -1.42
N ASP A 53 10.08 1.25 -1.16
CA ASP A 53 10.34 -0.13 -1.60
C ASP A 53 10.58 -0.17 -3.12
N THR A 54 11.30 -1.19 -3.59
CA THR A 54 11.54 -1.44 -5.03
C THR A 54 10.26 -1.64 -5.82
N TYR A 55 9.27 -2.32 -5.21
CA TYR A 55 7.91 -2.46 -5.71
C TYR A 55 6.95 -1.77 -4.77
N THR A 56 6.24 -0.76 -5.25
CA THR A 56 5.32 0.02 -4.41
C THR A 56 4.04 0.38 -5.16
N TYR A 57 3.18 1.16 -4.51
CA TYR A 57 1.88 1.52 -5.05
C TYR A 57 2.01 2.35 -6.33
N SER A 58 1.53 1.78 -7.45
CA SER A 58 1.64 2.36 -8.79
C SER A 58 1.12 3.80 -8.89
N ASN A 59 0.08 4.15 -8.13
CA ASN A 59 -0.49 5.50 -8.18
C ASN A 59 0.34 6.50 -7.35
N PHE A 60 1.12 6.05 -6.37
CA PHE A 60 2.13 6.89 -5.72
C PHE A 60 3.27 7.18 -6.69
N ILE A 61 3.75 6.16 -7.42
CA ILE A 61 4.77 6.33 -8.48
C ILE A 61 4.32 7.37 -9.52
N THR A 62 3.10 7.21 -10.02
CA THR A 62 2.53 8.13 -11.02
C THR A 62 2.40 9.54 -10.47
N LEU A 63 1.92 9.69 -9.24
CA LEU A 63 1.75 10.99 -8.58
C LEU A 63 3.10 11.69 -8.33
N ALA A 64 4.10 10.97 -7.84
CA ALA A 64 5.45 11.52 -7.64
C ALA A 64 6.04 12.00 -8.96
N LYS A 65 5.91 11.21 -10.04
CA LYS A 65 6.34 11.59 -11.39
C LYS A 65 5.64 12.87 -11.87
N GLN A 66 4.33 12.99 -11.68
CA GLN A 66 3.56 14.19 -12.05
C GLN A 66 4.01 15.45 -11.31
N LEU A 67 4.51 15.30 -10.07
CA LEU A 67 5.03 16.39 -9.25
C LEU A 67 6.55 16.62 -9.43
N ASN A 68 7.18 15.91 -10.37
CA ASN A 68 8.63 15.91 -10.58
C ASN A 68 9.43 15.54 -9.33
N ILE A 69 8.88 14.68 -8.47
CA ILE A 69 9.54 14.11 -7.31
C ILE A 69 10.25 12.83 -7.74
N GLN A 70 11.52 12.69 -7.35
CA GLN A 70 12.34 11.55 -7.70
C GLN A 70 12.15 10.43 -6.67
N LEU A 71 11.79 9.24 -7.11
CA LEU A 71 11.70 8.08 -6.24
C LEU A 71 13.01 7.31 -6.24
N ILE A 72 13.53 7.02 -5.05
CA ILE A 72 14.78 6.28 -4.84
C ILE A 72 14.40 4.87 -4.33
N PRO A 73 14.51 3.83 -5.17
CA PRO A 73 14.20 2.47 -4.75
C PRO A 73 15.25 1.99 -3.76
N ILE A 74 14.81 1.49 -2.61
CA ILE A 74 15.66 0.88 -1.60
C ILE A 74 15.51 -0.63 -1.69
N GLU A 75 16.64 -1.34 -1.68
CA GLU A 75 16.64 -2.81 -1.67
C GLU A 75 15.81 -3.34 -0.49
N ALA A 76 15.11 -4.44 -0.75
CA ALA A 76 14.16 -5.05 0.17
C ALA A 76 14.32 -6.57 0.16
N ASP A 77 13.94 -7.21 1.26
CA ASP A 77 13.85 -8.67 1.39
C ASP A 77 12.39 -9.09 1.67
N GLY A 78 12.18 -10.35 2.08
CA GLY A 78 10.84 -10.86 2.44
C GLY A 78 10.15 -10.15 3.61
N GLN A 79 10.84 -9.20 4.27
CA GLN A 79 10.31 -8.38 5.36
C GLN A 79 10.18 -6.89 4.97
N GLY A 80 10.45 -6.54 3.71
CA GLY A 80 10.37 -5.18 3.17
C GLY A 80 11.74 -4.50 3.05
N MET A 81 11.74 -3.18 2.92
CA MET A 81 12.95 -2.33 2.85
C MET A 81 14.05 -2.74 3.84
N LEU A 82 15.29 -2.81 3.38
CA LEU A 82 16.47 -3.10 4.22
C LEU A 82 17.02 -1.82 4.87
N PRO A 83 17.25 -1.80 6.20
CA PRO A 83 17.79 -0.62 6.90
C PRO A 83 19.16 -0.18 6.37
N ASP A 84 20.10 -1.11 6.19
CA ASP A 84 21.46 -0.80 5.70
C ASP A 84 21.44 -0.23 4.28
N ALA A 85 20.52 -0.72 3.43
CA ALA A 85 20.34 -0.20 2.09
C ALA A 85 19.78 1.23 2.11
N LEU A 86 18.84 1.53 3.02
CA LEU A 86 18.33 2.88 3.23
C LEU A 86 19.45 3.84 3.64
N GLU A 87 20.27 3.47 4.62
CA GLU A 87 21.39 4.31 5.07
C GLU A 87 22.40 4.56 3.94
N LYS A 88 22.72 3.53 3.16
CA LYS A 88 23.61 3.64 2.00
C LYS A 88 23.05 4.63 0.99
N GLN A 89 21.77 4.52 0.64
CA GLN A 89 21.14 5.43 -0.33
C GLN A 89 21.03 6.85 0.21
N ARG A 90 20.79 7.04 1.51
CA ARG A 90 20.77 8.38 2.13
C ARG A 90 22.14 9.09 2.08
N LYS A 91 23.24 8.34 2.12
CA LYS A 91 24.61 8.90 1.95
C LYS A 91 24.87 9.34 0.52
N LEU A 92 24.26 8.68 -0.47
CA LEU A 92 24.43 8.97 -1.90
C LEU A 92 23.47 10.04 -2.41
N HIS A 93 22.32 10.17 -1.76
CA HIS A 93 21.22 11.01 -2.21
C HIS A 93 20.69 11.88 -1.06
N GLU A 94 20.34 13.12 -1.38
CA GLU A 94 19.59 13.98 -0.48
C GLU A 94 18.12 13.53 -0.42
N ILE A 95 17.87 12.42 0.27
CA ILE A 95 16.53 11.87 0.49
C ILE A 95 15.85 12.69 1.58
N LYS A 96 14.73 13.31 1.21
CA LYS A 96 13.96 14.18 2.10
C LYS A 96 12.88 13.41 2.87
N GLY A 97 12.38 12.32 2.29
CA GLY A 97 11.37 11.51 2.94
C GLY A 97 11.31 10.09 2.43
N ILE A 98 10.43 9.31 3.02
CA ILE A 98 10.21 7.90 2.72
C ILE A 98 8.71 7.68 2.57
N TYR A 99 8.29 6.91 1.56
CA TYR A 99 6.93 6.37 1.47
C TYR A 99 6.95 4.86 1.69
N LEU A 100 6.15 4.39 2.63
CA LEU A 100 6.02 2.98 2.97
C LEU A 100 4.55 2.60 3.17
N MET A 101 4.24 1.35 2.85
CA MET A 101 3.02 0.67 3.25
C MET A 101 3.40 -0.51 4.17
N PRO A 102 3.62 -0.31 5.48
CA PRO A 102 4.23 -1.32 6.35
C PRO A 102 3.33 -2.55 6.60
N SER A 103 2.03 -2.42 6.36
CA SER A 103 1.02 -3.46 6.57
C SER A 103 0.46 -3.92 5.23
N CYS A 104 0.70 -5.18 4.84
CA CYS A 104 0.20 -5.78 3.59
C CYS A 104 0.46 -4.92 2.33
N THR A 105 1.73 -4.60 2.08
CA THR A 105 2.19 -3.70 1.00
C THR A 105 1.54 -4.03 -0.34
N ASN A 106 1.10 -3.01 -1.09
CA ASN A 106 0.70 -3.19 -2.48
C ASN A 106 1.92 -2.91 -3.39
N PRO A 107 2.47 -3.90 -4.10
CA PRO A 107 1.81 -5.14 -4.54
C PRO A 107 2.18 -6.43 -3.78
N THR A 108 3.25 -6.42 -2.98
CA THR A 108 3.93 -7.65 -2.53
C THR A 108 3.14 -8.45 -1.49
N GLY A 109 2.19 -7.81 -0.81
CA GLY A 109 1.45 -8.36 0.32
C GLY A 109 2.29 -8.51 1.59
N ILE A 110 3.53 -8.01 1.61
CA ILE A 110 4.45 -8.11 2.75
C ILE A 110 3.90 -7.31 3.94
N THR A 111 4.03 -7.87 5.14
CA THR A 111 3.83 -7.15 6.40
C THR A 111 5.17 -7.01 7.11
N MET A 112 5.63 -5.77 7.26
CA MET A 112 6.91 -5.45 7.87
C MET A 112 6.87 -5.73 9.38
N PRO A 113 7.77 -6.57 9.93
CA PRO A 113 7.76 -6.92 11.34
C PRO A 113 8.20 -5.75 12.24
N SER A 114 7.86 -5.83 13.52
CA SER A 114 8.12 -4.76 14.50
C SER A 114 9.60 -4.33 14.56
N GLU A 115 10.53 -5.29 14.57
CA GLU A 115 11.98 -4.97 14.60
C GLU A 115 12.43 -4.22 13.34
N ARG A 116 11.88 -4.57 12.17
CA ARG A 116 12.18 -3.86 10.92
C ARG A 116 11.62 -2.43 10.95
N ARG A 117 10.38 -2.25 11.43
CA ARG A 117 9.75 -0.93 11.63
C ARG A 117 10.62 -0.06 12.55
N LYS A 118 11.07 -0.59 13.70
CA LYS A 118 11.94 0.11 14.65
C LYS A 118 13.26 0.55 14.03
N ALA A 119 13.96 -0.36 13.33
CA ALA A 119 15.24 -0.06 12.70
C ALA A 119 15.11 1.08 11.66
N ILE A 120 14.09 1.02 10.80
CA ILE A 120 13.84 2.08 9.81
C ILE A 120 13.43 3.39 10.50
N SER A 121 12.57 3.34 11.52
CA SER A 121 12.17 4.53 12.28
C SER A 121 13.36 5.24 12.94
N GLN A 122 14.33 4.49 13.47
CA GLN A 122 15.58 5.06 14.02
C GLN A 122 16.37 5.82 12.96
N ILE A 123 16.52 5.25 11.76
CA ILE A 123 17.19 5.92 10.63
C ILE A 123 16.44 7.20 10.24
N ILE A 124 15.12 7.13 10.09
CA ILE A 124 14.28 8.29 9.73
C ILE A 124 14.45 9.44 10.73
N SER A 125 14.33 9.15 12.02
CA SER A 125 14.42 10.16 13.08
C SER A 125 15.83 10.76 13.19
N SER A 126 16.88 9.93 13.14
CA SER A 126 18.27 10.39 13.25
C SER A 126 18.75 11.24 12.06
N GLN A 127 18.10 11.10 10.90
CA GLN A 127 18.44 11.81 9.67
C GLN A 127 17.40 12.87 9.28
N ASP A 128 16.46 13.17 10.19
CA ASP A 128 15.36 14.14 10.03
C ASP A 128 14.58 13.99 8.72
N MET A 129 14.32 12.74 8.31
CA MET A 129 13.48 12.45 7.15
C MET A 129 12.00 12.48 7.54
N VAL A 130 11.13 12.78 6.55
CA VAL A 130 9.68 12.66 6.71
C VAL A 130 9.22 11.28 6.27
N LEU A 131 8.46 10.57 7.11
CA LEU A 131 7.76 9.35 6.73
C LEU A 131 6.35 9.68 6.23
N ILE A 132 5.98 9.20 5.04
CA ILE A 132 4.59 9.06 4.60
C ILE A 132 4.23 7.59 4.79
N GLU A 133 3.50 7.30 5.87
CA GLU A 133 3.02 5.96 6.17
C GLU A 133 1.60 5.79 5.61
N ASP A 134 1.46 4.94 4.59
CA ASP A 134 0.16 4.59 4.00
C ASP A 134 -0.34 3.26 4.55
N ASP A 135 -1.20 3.39 5.56
CA ASP A 135 -1.78 2.28 6.31
C ASP A 135 -3.20 1.95 5.81
N THR A 136 -3.42 2.05 4.50
CA THR A 136 -4.70 1.69 3.84
C THR A 136 -5.14 0.24 4.14
N TYR A 137 -4.22 -0.65 4.49
CA TYR A 137 -4.50 -2.03 4.91
C TYR A 137 -4.28 -2.29 6.41
N GLY A 138 -4.13 -1.24 7.23
CA GLY A 138 -3.98 -1.38 8.68
C GLY A 138 -5.11 -2.16 9.36
N PHE A 139 -6.31 -2.12 8.79
CA PHE A 139 -7.49 -2.85 9.28
C PHE A 139 -7.40 -4.39 9.20
N ILE A 140 -6.41 -4.93 8.49
CA ILE A 140 -6.10 -6.37 8.41
C ILE A 140 -4.69 -6.68 8.92
N ALA A 141 -4.01 -5.70 9.51
CA ALA A 141 -2.69 -5.89 10.11
C ALA A 141 -2.80 -6.73 11.39
N ASP A 142 -1.68 -7.33 11.80
CA ASP A 142 -1.58 -7.92 13.12
C ASP A 142 -1.56 -6.81 14.17
N ASP A 143 -2.54 -6.79 15.07
CA ASP A 143 -2.67 -5.79 16.15
C ASP A 143 -1.42 -5.71 17.05
N LYS A 144 -0.57 -6.75 17.06
CA LYS A 144 0.70 -6.78 17.79
C LYS A 144 1.81 -5.97 17.11
N ILE A 145 1.60 -5.52 15.86
CA ILE A 145 2.60 -4.78 15.08
C ILE A 145 2.11 -3.33 14.92
N PRO A 146 2.47 -2.42 15.84
CA PRO A 146 2.00 -1.05 15.81
C PRO A 146 2.50 -0.31 14.55
N PRO A 147 1.73 0.67 14.02
CA PRO A 147 2.19 1.55 12.95
C PRO A 147 3.49 2.28 13.31
N MET A 148 4.30 2.63 12.31
CA MET A 148 5.55 3.38 12.51
C MET A 148 5.29 4.79 13.07
N ALA A 149 4.12 5.37 12.77
CA ALA A 149 3.64 6.63 13.31
C ALA A 149 3.59 6.65 14.85
N THR A 150 3.43 5.49 15.50
CA THR A 150 3.48 5.40 16.97
C THR A 150 4.89 5.55 17.52
N MET A 151 5.91 5.20 16.73
CA MET A 151 7.32 5.21 17.13
C MET A 151 7.98 6.56 16.87
N ILE A 152 7.64 7.20 15.75
CA ILE A 152 8.21 8.48 15.30
C ILE A 152 7.11 9.48 14.87
N PRO A 153 6.16 9.81 15.77
CA PRO A 153 5.00 10.65 15.42
C PRO A 153 5.39 12.04 14.91
N ALA A 154 6.49 12.61 15.41
CA ALA A 154 6.99 13.92 14.98
C ALA A 154 7.49 13.95 13.52
N HIS A 155 7.82 12.79 12.94
CA HIS A 155 8.33 12.64 11.57
C HIS A 155 7.30 12.05 10.61
N THR A 156 6.12 11.64 11.09
CA THR A 156 5.23 10.78 10.31
C THR A 156 3.96 11.51 9.88
N ILE A 157 3.73 11.50 8.57
CA ILE A 157 2.45 11.78 7.94
C ILE A 157 1.74 10.44 7.76
N TYR A 158 0.73 10.19 8.57
CA TYR A 158 0.01 8.91 8.60
C TYR A 158 -1.29 9.00 7.81
N LEU A 159 -1.52 8.04 6.91
CA LEU A 159 -2.70 7.96 6.06
C LEU A 159 -3.47 6.68 6.37
N HIS A 160 -4.76 6.82 6.66
CA HIS A 160 -5.66 5.70 6.87
C HIS A 160 -6.89 5.83 5.96
N GLY A 161 -6.90 5.04 4.89
CA GLY A 161 -7.98 5.04 3.90
C GLY A 161 -9.04 3.99 4.16
N ILE A 162 -10.31 4.39 4.24
CA ILE A 162 -11.41 3.42 4.48
C ILE A 162 -11.93 2.75 3.20
N SER A 163 -11.23 2.93 2.07
CA SER A 163 -11.66 2.40 0.77
C SER A 163 -11.61 0.87 0.73
N LYS A 164 -10.72 0.27 1.51
CA LYS A 164 -10.52 -1.18 1.58
C LYS A 164 -11.22 -1.79 2.77
N SER A 165 -11.24 -1.10 3.91
CA SER A 165 -11.96 -1.53 5.12
C SER A 165 -13.47 -1.43 4.95
N LEU A 166 -14.02 -0.32 4.41
CA LEU A 166 -15.46 -0.10 4.27
C LEU A 166 -15.91 -0.15 2.80
N SER A 167 -15.72 0.94 2.05
CA SER A 167 -16.15 1.02 0.65
C SER A 167 -15.35 2.06 -0.12
N ALA A 168 -14.87 1.67 -1.30
CA ALA A 168 -14.14 2.56 -2.19
C ALA A 168 -15.00 3.76 -2.64
N GLY A 169 -16.32 3.59 -2.73
CA GLY A 169 -17.27 4.64 -3.14
C GLY A 169 -17.45 5.76 -2.13
N LEU A 170 -17.11 5.54 -0.85
CA LEU A 170 -17.21 6.59 0.17
C LEU A 170 -16.21 7.72 -0.06
N ARG A 171 -15.07 7.45 -0.71
CA ARG A 171 -14.04 8.47 -0.95
C ARG A 171 -13.59 9.20 0.32
N ILE A 172 -13.39 8.49 1.43
CA ILE A 172 -12.85 9.06 2.67
C ILE A 172 -11.50 8.42 3.01
N ALA A 173 -10.58 9.24 3.51
CA ALA A 173 -9.39 8.81 4.22
C ALA A 173 -9.03 9.86 5.29
N TYR A 174 -8.37 9.41 6.34
CA TYR A 174 -7.88 10.23 7.42
C TYR A 174 -6.38 10.47 7.22
N LEU A 175 -5.99 11.73 7.23
CA LEU A 175 -4.61 12.18 7.14
C LEU A 175 -4.24 12.81 8.48
N VAL A 176 -3.22 12.26 9.12
CA VAL A 176 -2.66 12.73 10.39
C VAL A 176 -1.26 13.27 10.13
N PHE A 177 -0.92 14.40 10.71
CA PHE A 177 0.39 15.03 10.57
C PHE A 177 0.88 15.61 11.91
N PRO A 178 2.19 15.78 12.10
CA PRO A 178 2.74 16.49 13.24
C PRO A 178 2.18 17.92 13.34
N HIS A 179 1.83 18.37 14.53
CA HIS A 179 1.29 19.71 14.78
C HIS A 179 2.12 20.83 14.15
N ARG A 180 3.45 20.70 14.11
CA ARG A 180 4.36 21.67 13.46
C ARG A 180 4.03 21.94 11.99
N PHE A 181 3.35 21.03 11.30
CA PHE A 181 2.94 21.19 9.90
C PHE A 181 1.47 21.61 9.73
N GLN A 182 0.73 21.84 10.82
CA GLN A 182 -0.72 22.06 10.79
C GLN A 182 -1.12 23.16 9.81
N LYS A 183 -0.54 24.36 9.93
CA LYS A 183 -0.85 25.48 9.02
C LYS A 183 -0.58 25.12 7.55
N THR A 184 0.52 24.43 7.28
CA THR A 184 0.90 24.00 5.93
C THR A 184 -0.11 23.02 5.35
N PHE A 185 -0.46 21.96 6.09
CA PHE A 185 -1.42 20.96 5.63
C PHE A 185 -2.82 21.53 5.45
N LEU A 186 -3.29 22.36 6.39
CA LEU A 186 -4.61 22.98 6.29
C LEU A 186 -4.70 23.91 5.07
N ASN A 187 -3.65 24.70 4.81
CA ASN A 187 -3.59 25.58 3.64
C ASN A 187 -3.59 24.78 2.33
N THR A 188 -2.72 23.78 2.20
CA THR A 188 -2.65 22.94 1.00
C THR A 188 -3.98 22.24 0.73
N ALA A 189 -4.58 21.63 1.75
CA ALA A 189 -5.83 20.91 1.59
C ALA A 189 -7.02 21.83 1.27
N ASN A 190 -7.05 23.06 1.81
CA ASN A 190 -8.04 24.06 1.41
C ASN A 190 -7.88 24.48 -0.05
N ASN A 191 -6.64 24.64 -0.53
CA ASN A 191 -6.37 25.00 -1.93
C ASN A 191 -6.72 23.89 -2.93
N ILE A 192 -6.63 22.62 -2.52
CA ILE A 192 -6.94 21.48 -3.39
C ILE A 192 -8.43 21.15 -3.40
N ASN A 193 -9.08 21.17 -2.23
CA ASN A 193 -10.44 20.63 -2.11
C ASN A 193 -11.49 21.66 -1.69
N LEU A 194 -11.13 22.73 -0.96
CA LEU A 194 -12.01 23.57 -0.13
C LEU A 194 -12.81 22.77 0.93
N LYS A 195 -13.61 21.79 0.50
CA LYS A 195 -14.34 20.82 1.33
C LYS A 195 -14.32 19.43 0.68
N ILE A 196 -14.52 18.40 1.50
CA ILE A 196 -14.79 17.04 1.03
C ILE A 196 -16.31 16.84 0.92
N PRO A 197 -16.80 15.82 0.19
CA PRO A 197 -18.23 15.48 0.20
C PRO A 197 -18.70 15.14 1.62
N LEU A 198 -19.45 16.06 2.26
CA LEU A 198 -19.83 15.92 3.67
C LEU A 198 -20.84 14.79 3.89
N LEU A 199 -21.72 14.52 2.93
CA LEU A 199 -22.62 13.37 2.99
C LEU A 199 -21.85 12.05 3.11
N ASN A 200 -20.76 11.88 2.36
CA ASN A 200 -19.94 10.68 2.44
C ASN A 200 -19.20 10.58 3.78
N ALA A 201 -18.77 11.71 4.33
CA ALA A 201 -18.16 11.77 5.65
C ALA A 201 -19.17 11.43 6.76
N GLU A 202 -20.44 11.85 6.61
CA GLU A 202 -21.54 11.51 7.52
C GLU A 202 -21.81 10.00 7.49
N ILE A 203 -21.99 9.42 6.29
CA ILE A 203 -22.19 7.97 6.13
C ILE A 203 -21.03 7.18 6.75
N ALA A 204 -19.79 7.59 6.50
CA ALA A 204 -18.63 6.95 7.11
C ALA A 204 -18.63 7.09 8.64
N SER A 205 -19.03 8.25 9.16
CA SER A 205 -19.08 8.51 10.60
C SER A 205 -20.15 7.66 11.28
N GLU A 206 -21.34 7.54 10.68
CA GLU A 206 -22.42 6.68 11.18
C GLU A 206 -22.04 5.19 11.16
N LEU A 207 -21.39 4.72 10.08
CA LEU A 207 -20.91 3.34 10.02
C LEU A 207 -19.91 3.03 11.13
N ILE A 208 -19.02 3.98 11.43
CA ILE A 208 -18.00 3.83 12.48
C ILE A 208 -18.63 3.91 13.86
N ALA A 209 -19.35 5.00 14.16
CA ALA A 209 -19.94 5.25 15.46
C ALA A 209 -21.01 4.21 15.84
N GLY A 210 -21.74 3.70 14.85
CA GLY A 210 -22.75 2.65 15.01
C GLY A 210 -22.20 1.22 15.04
N GLY A 211 -20.88 1.01 14.89
CA GLY A 211 -20.24 -0.31 14.96
C GLY A 211 -20.31 -1.17 13.69
N ALA A 212 -21.16 -0.82 12.72
CA ALA A 212 -21.28 -1.52 11.44
C ALA A 212 -19.95 -1.60 10.66
N ALA A 213 -19.07 -0.61 10.83
CA ALA A 213 -17.72 -0.62 10.27
C ALA A 213 -16.93 -1.86 10.68
N ARG A 214 -17.04 -2.28 11.96
CA ARG A 214 -16.32 -3.45 12.47
C ARG A 214 -16.88 -4.75 11.90
N GLU A 215 -18.21 -4.88 11.84
CA GLU A 215 -18.87 -6.03 11.22
C GLU A 215 -18.45 -6.22 9.76
N ILE A 216 -18.35 -5.12 9.00
CA ILE A 216 -17.89 -5.13 7.61
C ILE A 216 -16.44 -5.62 7.52
N ILE A 217 -15.57 -5.15 8.41
CA ILE A 217 -14.16 -5.55 8.46
C ILE A 217 -14.03 -7.04 8.81
N ASP A 218 -14.70 -7.50 9.87
CA ASP A 218 -14.62 -8.90 10.30
C ASP A 218 -15.10 -9.84 9.19
N LYS A 219 -16.18 -9.48 8.48
CA LYS A 219 -16.65 -10.21 7.30
C LYS A 219 -15.61 -10.25 6.17
N LYS A 220 -14.92 -9.13 5.92
CA LYS A 220 -13.85 -9.07 4.92
C LYS A 220 -12.63 -9.90 5.32
N CYS A 221 -12.26 -9.91 6.59
CA CYS A 221 -11.18 -10.76 7.11
C CYS A 221 -11.49 -12.23 6.88
N MET A 222 -12.70 -12.69 7.25
CA MET A 222 -13.13 -14.07 7.01
C MET A 222 -13.07 -14.45 5.52
N LEU A 223 -13.61 -13.61 4.64
CA LEU A 223 -13.59 -13.85 3.19
C LEU A 223 -12.18 -13.84 2.61
N SER A 224 -11.32 -12.94 3.09
CA SER A 224 -9.93 -12.84 2.64
C SER A 224 -9.11 -14.06 3.05
N GLU A 225 -9.30 -14.53 4.27
CA GLU A 225 -8.66 -15.75 4.78
C GLU A 225 -9.08 -16.98 3.97
N GLU A 226 -10.37 -17.14 3.68
CA GLU A 226 -10.89 -18.24 2.86
C GLU A 226 -10.30 -18.23 1.44
N ARG A 227 -10.26 -17.05 0.80
CA ARG A 227 -9.64 -16.85 -0.51
C ARG A 227 -8.14 -17.11 -0.46
N GLY A 228 -7.48 -16.75 0.64
CA GLY A 228 -6.08 -17.03 0.91
C GLY A 228 -5.80 -18.54 0.98
N ARG A 229 -6.62 -19.30 1.69
CA ARG A 229 -6.53 -20.77 1.75
C ARG A 229 -6.72 -21.41 0.37
N LEU A 230 -7.63 -20.90 -0.45
CA LEU A 230 -7.79 -21.37 -1.83
C LEU A 230 -6.53 -21.10 -2.66
N TYR A 231 -5.96 -19.89 -2.57
CA TYR A 231 -4.70 -19.57 -3.24
C TYR A 231 -3.57 -20.53 -2.86
N THR A 232 -3.38 -20.81 -1.55
CA THR A 232 -2.32 -21.71 -1.06
C THR A 232 -2.45 -23.14 -1.57
N ARG A 233 -3.65 -23.62 -1.90
CA ARG A 233 -3.84 -24.94 -2.54
C ARG A 233 -3.22 -25.02 -3.93
N TYR A 234 -3.19 -23.91 -4.67
CA TYR A 234 -2.61 -23.85 -6.02
C TYR A 234 -1.13 -23.46 -6.04
N PHE A 235 -0.69 -22.67 -5.05
CA PHE A 235 0.68 -22.16 -4.94
C PHE A 235 1.23 -22.33 -3.51
N PRO A 236 1.49 -23.57 -3.06
CA PRO A 236 1.88 -23.84 -1.66
C PRO A 236 3.28 -23.31 -1.30
N GLU A 237 4.16 -23.14 -2.29
CA GLU A 237 5.53 -22.66 -2.10
C GLU A 237 5.63 -21.14 -1.86
N GLN A 238 4.52 -20.42 -2.00
CA GLN A 238 4.46 -18.95 -1.84
C GLN A 238 3.44 -18.58 -0.75
N PRO A 239 3.67 -18.98 0.52
CA PRO A 239 2.73 -18.70 1.59
C PRO A 239 2.64 -17.18 1.84
N PRO A 240 1.45 -16.66 2.17
CA PRO A 240 1.31 -15.25 2.48
C PRO A 240 1.97 -14.91 3.83
N THR A 241 2.59 -13.73 3.92
CA THR A 241 3.08 -13.19 5.20
C THR A 241 1.94 -12.80 6.15
N ASN A 242 0.77 -12.48 5.60
CA ASN A 242 -0.46 -12.21 6.35
C ASN A 242 -1.64 -12.94 5.68
N PRO A 243 -2.39 -13.79 6.41
CA PRO A 243 -3.48 -14.59 5.85
C PRO A 243 -4.61 -13.73 5.26
N TYR A 244 -4.82 -12.53 5.78
CA TYR A 244 -5.88 -11.60 5.38
C TYR A 244 -5.48 -10.66 4.23
N SER A 245 -4.23 -10.69 3.76
CA SER A 245 -3.78 -9.81 2.67
C SER A 245 -4.65 -9.97 1.41
N PHE A 246 -4.98 -8.86 0.76
CA PHE A 246 -5.79 -8.85 -0.47
C PHE A 246 -4.97 -9.20 -1.72
N PHE A 247 -3.64 -9.21 -1.60
CA PHE A 247 -2.72 -9.45 -2.70
C PHE A 247 -1.85 -10.67 -2.44
N ARG A 248 -1.49 -11.36 -3.52
CA ARG A 248 -0.45 -12.38 -3.56
C ARG A 248 0.54 -12.00 -4.63
N TRP A 249 1.81 -12.00 -4.25
CA TRP A 249 2.92 -11.73 -5.15
C TRP A 249 3.49 -13.05 -5.61
N LEU A 250 3.35 -13.34 -6.90
CA LEU A 250 3.76 -14.61 -7.48
C LEU A 250 4.93 -14.37 -8.43
N PRO A 251 6.17 -14.70 -8.03
CA PRO A 251 7.31 -14.72 -8.94
C PRO A 251 7.02 -15.62 -10.13
N LEU A 252 7.38 -15.16 -11.33
CA LEU A 252 7.34 -15.98 -12.54
C LEU A 252 8.66 -16.75 -12.70
N PRO A 253 8.66 -17.87 -13.45
CA PRO A 253 9.87 -18.59 -13.79
C PRO A 253 10.95 -17.70 -14.43
N ALA A 254 12.22 -18.04 -14.20
CA ALA A 254 13.34 -17.32 -14.81
C ALA A 254 13.22 -17.32 -16.35
N GLY A 255 13.45 -16.17 -16.98
CA GLY A 255 13.28 -16.00 -18.43
C GLY A 255 11.88 -15.55 -18.86
N CYS A 256 10.86 -15.64 -17.98
CA CYS A 256 9.54 -15.09 -18.30
C CYS A 256 9.55 -13.56 -18.33
N ASN A 257 8.84 -12.99 -19.31
CA ASN A 257 8.53 -11.57 -19.34
C ASN A 257 7.15 -11.32 -18.70
N GLY A 258 7.09 -10.45 -17.67
CA GLY A 258 5.87 -10.18 -16.93
C GLY A 258 4.75 -9.57 -17.77
N TYR A 259 5.07 -8.67 -18.70
CA TYR A 259 4.10 -8.07 -19.60
C TYR A 259 3.50 -9.10 -20.57
N ASN A 260 4.33 -9.95 -21.17
CA ASN A 260 3.85 -11.02 -22.04
C ASN A 260 2.95 -12.00 -21.29
N PHE A 261 3.31 -12.36 -20.06
CA PHE A 261 2.48 -13.21 -19.21
C PHE A 261 1.13 -12.54 -18.89
N GLU A 262 1.12 -11.23 -18.58
CA GLU A 262 -0.12 -10.48 -18.36
C GLU A 262 -1.03 -10.51 -19.60
N VAL A 263 -0.48 -10.33 -20.80
CA VAL A 263 -1.22 -10.42 -22.07
C VAL A 263 -1.75 -11.84 -22.29
N GLN A 264 -0.93 -12.86 -22.06
CA GLN A 264 -1.33 -14.27 -22.20
C GLN A 264 -2.48 -14.62 -21.25
N ALA A 265 -2.38 -14.24 -19.97
CA ALA A 265 -3.45 -14.45 -18.98
C ALA A 265 -4.74 -13.78 -19.43
N LYS A 266 -4.67 -12.54 -19.95
CA LYS A 266 -5.83 -11.81 -20.47
C LYS A 266 -6.49 -12.53 -21.64
N ASN A 267 -5.72 -13.12 -22.54
CA ASN A 267 -6.23 -13.91 -23.67
C ASN A 267 -6.96 -15.19 -23.21
N HIS A 268 -6.62 -15.71 -22.03
CA HIS A 268 -7.33 -16.81 -21.37
C HIS A 268 -8.46 -16.33 -20.44
N GLY A 269 -8.83 -15.04 -20.50
CA GLY A 269 -9.93 -14.47 -19.72
C GLY A 269 -9.57 -14.02 -18.31
N VAL A 270 -8.29 -14.08 -17.90
CA VAL A 270 -7.85 -13.72 -16.55
C VAL A 270 -7.05 -12.42 -16.56
N LYS A 271 -7.47 -11.42 -15.78
CA LYS A 271 -6.73 -10.16 -15.64
C LYS A 271 -5.83 -10.20 -14.41
N VAL A 272 -4.52 -10.09 -14.63
CA VAL A 272 -3.50 -9.91 -13.59
C VAL A 272 -2.73 -8.62 -13.86
N LEU A 273 -1.84 -8.22 -12.96
CA LEU A 273 -0.94 -7.07 -13.18
C LEU A 273 0.50 -7.53 -13.01
N CYS A 274 1.36 -7.25 -13.98
CA CYS A 274 2.77 -7.57 -13.92
C CYS A 274 3.55 -6.64 -12.99
N SER A 275 4.72 -7.10 -12.57
CA SER A 275 5.60 -6.42 -11.63
C SER A 275 6.08 -5.05 -12.12
N ASP A 276 6.27 -4.88 -13.43
CA ASP A 276 6.75 -3.63 -14.05
C ASP A 276 5.84 -2.43 -13.74
N ARG A 277 4.55 -2.68 -13.50
CA ARG A 277 3.57 -1.63 -13.15
C ARG A 277 3.80 -1.03 -11.75
N PHE A 278 4.54 -1.75 -10.90
CA PHE A 278 4.80 -1.40 -9.52
C PHE A 278 6.27 -1.10 -9.24
N ALA A 279 7.16 -1.37 -10.21
CA ALA A 279 8.58 -1.17 -10.07
C ALA A 279 8.93 0.32 -10.06
N VAL A 280 9.84 0.71 -9.17
CA VAL A 280 10.35 2.08 -9.09
C VAL A 280 11.68 2.17 -9.83
N GLY A 281 11.73 3.02 -10.85
CA GLY A 281 12.88 3.09 -11.77
C GLY A 281 13.04 1.80 -12.57
N ASN A 282 14.26 1.49 -12.99
CA ASN A 282 14.56 0.27 -13.75
C ASN A 282 15.12 -0.84 -12.84
N THR A 283 14.44 -1.09 -11.71
CA THR A 283 14.93 -1.98 -10.64
C THR A 283 14.16 -3.28 -10.49
N ALA A 284 13.35 -3.65 -11.49
CA ALA A 284 12.66 -4.93 -11.48
C ALA A 284 13.68 -6.09 -11.42
N GLN A 285 13.82 -6.72 -10.25
CA GLN A 285 14.81 -7.77 -10.02
C GLN A 285 14.42 -9.09 -10.69
N PHE A 286 13.12 -9.35 -10.75
CA PHE A 286 12.53 -10.52 -11.40
C PHE A 286 11.12 -10.20 -11.91
N ALA A 287 10.66 -10.98 -12.88
CA ALA A 287 9.29 -10.90 -13.35
C ALA A 287 8.35 -11.55 -12.32
N ALA A 288 7.28 -10.85 -11.97
CA ALA A 288 6.23 -11.38 -11.09
C ALA A 288 4.86 -10.87 -11.52
N ILE A 289 3.81 -11.49 -10.98
CA ILE A 289 2.44 -11.00 -11.11
C ILE A 289 1.83 -10.76 -9.74
N ARG A 290 1.05 -9.70 -9.65
CA ARG A 290 0.21 -9.39 -8.50
C ARG A 290 -1.19 -9.96 -8.72
N LEU A 291 -1.55 -10.96 -7.94
CA LEU A 291 -2.89 -11.54 -7.90
C LEU A 291 -3.71 -10.84 -6.81
N ALA A 292 -4.84 -10.24 -7.19
CA ALA A 292 -5.78 -9.64 -6.25
C ALA A 292 -6.90 -10.63 -5.92
N THR A 293 -6.71 -11.42 -4.87
CA THR A 293 -7.63 -12.50 -4.47
C THR A 293 -9.00 -11.98 -4.06
N CYS A 294 -9.09 -10.72 -3.65
CA CYS A 294 -10.34 -10.06 -3.27
C CYS A 294 -11.22 -9.60 -4.46
N SER A 295 -10.70 -9.59 -5.69
CA SER A 295 -11.38 -9.02 -6.86
C SER A 295 -12.42 -9.93 -7.53
N PRO A 296 -12.21 -11.26 -7.64
CA PRO A 296 -13.20 -12.16 -8.24
C PRO A 296 -14.53 -12.13 -7.48
N ARG A 297 -15.65 -12.17 -8.21
CA ARG A 297 -17.01 -12.06 -7.62
C ARG A 297 -17.32 -13.25 -6.73
N THR A 298 -16.92 -14.44 -7.14
CA THR A 298 -17.17 -15.69 -6.40
C THR A 298 -15.87 -16.46 -6.11
N MET A 299 -15.94 -17.44 -5.22
CA MET A 299 -14.85 -18.39 -4.99
C MET A 299 -14.55 -19.25 -6.23
N ALA A 300 -15.58 -19.61 -7.00
CA ALA A 300 -15.43 -20.36 -8.25
C ALA A 300 -14.68 -19.55 -9.33
N ASP A 301 -14.96 -18.24 -9.46
CA ASP A 301 -14.23 -17.36 -10.37
C ASP A 301 -12.75 -17.26 -9.98
N LEU A 302 -12.47 -17.16 -8.66
CA LEU A 302 -11.11 -17.16 -8.15
C LEU A 302 -10.41 -18.48 -8.47
N GLU A 303 -11.06 -19.61 -8.19
CA GLU A 303 -10.50 -20.95 -8.44
C GLU A 303 -10.17 -21.17 -9.92
N ASN A 304 -11.10 -20.84 -10.82
CA ASN A 304 -10.88 -20.91 -12.27
C ASN A 304 -9.69 -20.01 -12.69
N GLY A 305 -9.64 -18.78 -12.18
CA GLY A 305 -8.51 -17.88 -12.42
C GLY A 305 -7.18 -18.48 -11.96
N LEU A 306 -7.12 -19.08 -10.77
CA LEU A 306 -5.91 -19.72 -10.23
C LEU A 306 -5.48 -20.94 -11.04
N GLN A 307 -6.42 -21.76 -11.50
CA GLN A 307 -6.16 -22.89 -12.40
C GLN A 307 -5.50 -22.44 -13.70
N ILE A 308 -6.06 -21.42 -14.35
CA ILE A 308 -5.50 -20.85 -15.58
C ILE A 308 -4.09 -20.33 -15.33
N ILE A 309 -3.87 -19.54 -14.27
CA ILE A 309 -2.53 -19.02 -13.96
C ILE A 309 -1.53 -20.16 -13.71
N GLN A 310 -1.92 -21.23 -13.00
CA GLN A 310 -1.05 -22.37 -12.75
C GLN A 310 -0.67 -23.10 -14.06
N THR A 311 -1.63 -23.28 -14.97
CA THR A 311 -1.38 -23.86 -16.30
C THR A 311 -0.41 -23.01 -17.10
N LEU A 312 -0.65 -21.69 -17.19
CA LEU A 312 0.21 -20.78 -17.93
C LEU A 312 1.65 -20.75 -17.40
N ILE A 313 1.84 -20.84 -16.08
CA ILE A 313 3.18 -20.94 -15.48
C ILE A 313 3.91 -22.20 -15.95
N LYS A 314 3.24 -23.36 -15.97
CA LYS A 314 3.82 -24.64 -16.44
C LYS A 314 4.16 -24.60 -17.93
N GLU A 315 3.29 -23.99 -18.75
CA GLU A 315 3.53 -23.84 -20.18
C GLU A 315 4.76 -22.96 -20.46
N ASN A 316 4.87 -21.82 -19.79
CA ASN A 316 6.02 -20.92 -19.96
C ASN A 316 7.32 -21.55 -19.48
N GLN A 317 7.31 -22.36 -18.41
CA GLN A 317 8.49 -23.14 -18.01
C GLN A 317 8.94 -24.11 -19.11
N THR A 318 7.98 -24.77 -19.76
CA THR A 318 8.27 -25.75 -20.83
C THR A 318 8.83 -25.09 -22.08
N VAL A 319 8.30 -23.93 -22.48
CA VAL A 319 8.79 -23.18 -23.65
C VAL A 319 10.24 -22.74 -23.46
N ILE A 320 10.59 -22.27 -22.26
CA ILE A 320 11.95 -21.81 -21.94
C ILE A 320 12.96 -22.97 -21.96
N GLN A 321 12.53 -24.20 -21.71
CA GLN A 321 13.41 -25.38 -21.72
C GLN A 321 13.66 -25.98 -23.12
N ARG A 322 12.99 -25.50 -24.18
CA ARG A 322 13.25 -25.98 -25.54
C ARG A 322 14.53 -25.33 -26.06
N GLU A 323 15.54 -26.14 -26.40
CA GLU A 323 16.76 -25.65 -27.06
C GLU A 323 16.39 -24.96 -28.39
N GLU A 324 16.77 -23.69 -28.51
CA GLU A 324 16.70 -22.98 -29.78
C GLU A 324 17.75 -23.57 -30.72
N PHE A 325 17.33 -23.96 -31.92
CA PHE A 325 18.25 -24.27 -33.02
C PHE A 325 18.18 -23.14 -34.05
N ILE A 326 19.34 -22.76 -34.56
CA ILE A 326 19.48 -21.75 -35.60
C ILE A 326 19.21 -22.41 -36.94
N ILE A 327 18.35 -21.79 -37.76
CA ILE A 327 18.21 -22.09 -39.20
C ILE A 327 19.13 -21.15 -39.97
#